data_AF-A0AAW0X6Z1-F1
#
_entry.id   AF-A0AAW0X6Z1-F1
#
_cell.length_a   1.000
_cell.length_b   1.000
_cell.length_c   1.000
_cell.angle_alpha   90.00
_cell.angle_beta   90.00
_cell.angle_gamma   90.00
#
_symmetry.space_group_name_H-M   'P 1'
#
loop_
_entity.id
_entity.type
_entity.pdbx_description
1 polymer ?
#
loop_
_entity_poly.entity_id
_entity_poly.type
_entity_poly.pdbx_seq_one_letter_code
_entity_poly.pdbx_strand_id
1 'polypeptide(L)'
;MTTKHLSSGSSCPPLEDGVMRVYSMKYCPYAQRTHLVLAAKNIKHEVVYVNLKNKPEWLFEKNSLGKVPVLQINEHCLFESLITCDYLDEVYPEPPLYPAQPLKKAQDRMFIELWSQISAALLKLYFSKKDEQIMKKSCDDIKSGLDVFETELTKRGTKFFGGDTPGMLDYMIWPWAERLPMVEMIARNNGVLTQDRFPKMLPWMVDMMEDNAVKTVYLPPEAHLKFLTTLDPDNSRLRSFL
;
A
#
# COMPACT_ATOMS: atom_id res chain seq x y z
N MET A 1 -13.75 -6.79 -16.30
CA MET A 1 -14.81 -5.85 -15.87
C MET A 1 -14.16 -4.70 -15.11
N THR A 2 -14.51 -3.45 -15.41
CA THR A 2 -14.01 -2.28 -14.66
C THR A 2 -14.70 -2.20 -13.31
N THR A 3 -13.92 -2.21 -12.22
CA THR A 3 -14.43 -2.07 -10.85
C THR A 3 -15.09 -0.70 -10.67
N LYS A 4 -16.42 -0.65 -10.47
CA LYS A 4 -17.17 0.60 -10.29
C LYS A 4 -16.77 1.27 -8.97
N HIS A 5 -16.38 2.55 -9.04
CA HIS A 5 -16.11 3.39 -7.87
C HIS A 5 -17.28 4.37 -7.70
N LEU A 6 -17.97 4.31 -6.56
CA LEU A 6 -19.12 5.18 -6.24
C LEU A 6 -18.66 6.63 -6.08
N SER A 7 -19.40 7.57 -6.65
CA SER A 7 -19.08 9.01 -6.65
C SER A 7 -20.19 9.84 -6.01
N SER A 8 -19.99 11.16 -5.90
CA SER A 8 -21.04 12.12 -5.51
C SER A 8 -22.38 11.79 -6.20
N GLY A 9 -23.47 11.85 -5.41
CA GLY A 9 -24.82 11.47 -5.82
C GLY A 9 -25.13 9.97 -5.82
N SER A 10 -24.14 9.09 -5.57
CA SER A 10 -24.39 7.66 -5.40
C SER A 10 -24.95 7.37 -4.01
N SER A 11 -25.96 6.49 -3.91
CA SER A 11 -26.42 5.98 -2.61
C SER A 11 -25.38 5.03 -1.98
N CYS A 12 -25.32 5.00 -0.64
CA CYS A 12 -24.55 4.00 0.08
C CYS A 12 -25.24 2.64 -0.09
N PRO A 13 -24.55 1.57 -0.53
CA PRO A 13 -25.13 0.24 -0.55
C PRO A 13 -25.56 -0.18 0.87
N PRO A 14 -26.66 -0.92 1.05
CA PRO A 14 -27.02 -1.47 2.35
C PRO A 14 -25.94 -2.46 2.82
N LEU A 15 -25.68 -2.51 4.13
CA LEU A 15 -24.78 -3.49 4.76
C LEU A 15 -25.63 -4.64 5.30
N GLU A 16 -25.26 -5.88 5.00
CA GLU A 16 -25.89 -7.05 5.60
C GLU A 16 -25.40 -7.22 7.05
N ASP A 17 -26.30 -7.59 7.96
CA ASP A 17 -25.98 -7.80 9.37
C ASP A 17 -24.88 -8.85 9.54
N GLY A 18 -23.89 -8.54 10.37
CA GLY A 18 -22.75 -9.42 10.63
C GLY A 18 -21.71 -9.50 9.50
N VAL A 19 -21.91 -8.79 8.39
CA VAL A 19 -20.89 -8.67 7.33
C VAL A 19 -19.99 -7.47 7.63
N MET A 20 -18.68 -7.69 7.53
CA MET A 20 -17.70 -6.61 7.60
C MET A 20 -17.50 -5.98 6.22
N ARG A 21 -17.48 -4.66 6.15
CA ARG A 21 -17.28 -3.91 4.91
C ARG A 21 -16.01 -3.09 4.93
N VAL A 22 -15.31 -3.08 3.80
CA VAL A 22 -14.19 -2.19 3.55
C VAL A 22 -14.59 -1.14 2.52
N TYR A 23 -14.62 0.13 2.93
CA TYR A 23 -14.64 1.24 1.98
C TYR A 23 -13.22 1.49 1.47
N SER A 24 -13.05 1.41 0.15
CA SER A 24 -11.73 1.34 -0.47
C SER A 24 -11.63 2.17 -1.75
N MET A 25 -10.43 2.35 -2.26
CA MET A 25 -10.18 2.81 -3.62
C MET A 25 -9.09 1.91 -4.19
N LYS A 26 -9.32 1.32 -5.37
CA LYS A 26 -8.53 0.19 -5.91
C LYS A 26 -7.03 0.45 -5.98
N TYR A 27 -6.63 1.69 -6.24
CA TYR A 27 -5.24 2.09 -6.40
C TYR A 27 -4.65 2.76 -5.14
N CYS A 28 -5.40 2.84 -4.04
CA CYS A 28 -4.93 3.45 -2.80
C CYS A 28 -3.96 2.50 -2.06
N PRO A 29 -2.68 2.88 -1.87
CA PRO A 29 -1.73 2.03 -1.17
C PRO A 29 -2.09 1.83 0.32
N TYR A 30 -2.70 2.83 0.95
CA TYR A 30 -3.18 2.71 2.33
C TYR A 30 -4.33 1.71 2.46
N ALA A 31 -5.26 1.69 1.50
CA ALA A 31 -6.35 0.72 1.53
C ALA A 31 -5.86 -0.70 1.18
N GLN A 32 -4.82 -0.81 0.33
CA GLN A 32 -4.18 -2.08 0.02
C GLN A 32 -3.59 -2.78 1.25
N ARG A 33 -3.07 -2.03 2.24
CA ARG A 33 -2.65 -2.60 3.55
C ARG A 33 -3.76 -3.44 4.19
N THR A 34 -4.97 -2.87 4.30
CA THR A 34 -6.11 -3.57 4.90
C THR A 34 -6.51 -4.79 4.08
N HIS A 35 -6.51 -4.69 2.75
CA HIS A 35 -6.80 -5.84 1.88
C HIS A 35 -5.78 -6.97 2.03
N LEU A 36 -4.48 -6.65 2.19
CA LEU A 36 -3.44 -7.66 2.42
C LEU A 36 -3.69 -8.42 3.73
N VAL A 37 -4.01 -7.71 4.82
CA VAL A 37 -4.30 -8.36 6.12
C VAL A 37 -5.57 -9.22 6.03
N LEU A 38 -6.61 -8.72 5.37
CA LEU A 38 -7.84 -9.49 5.15
C LEU A 38 -7.58 -10.77 4.35
N ALA A 39 -6.76 -10.68 3.31
CA ALA A 39 -6.40 -11.82 2.47
C ALA A 39 -5.50 -12.82 3.22
N ALA A 40 -4.48 -12.35 3.93
CA ALA A 40 -3.56 -13.19 4.70
C ALA A 40 -4.27 -13.97 5.81
N LYS A 41 -5.33 -13.39 6.39
CA LYS A 41 -6.16 -14.01 7.43
C LYS A 41 -7.40 -14.71 6.91
N ASN A 42 -7.62 -14.71 5.59
CA ASN A 42 -8.80 -15.30 4.95
C ASN A 42 -10.14 -14.82 5.56
N ILE A 43 -10.23 -13.52 5.86
CA ILE A 43 -11.41 -12.93 6.51
C ILE A 43 -12.46 -12.60 5.45
N LYS A 44 -13.68 -13.13 5.62
CA LYS A 44 -14.81 -12.78 4.75
C LYS A 44 -15.23 -11.34 4.98
N HIS A 45 -15.35 -10.59 3.89
CA HIS A 45 -15.74 -9.19 3.90
C HIS A 45 -16.29 -8.81 2.54
N GLU A 46 -16.98 -7.67 2.48
CA GLU A 46 -17.32 -7.02 1.23
C GLU A 46 -16.49 -5.76 1.01
N VAL A 47 -16.39 -5.32 -0.24
CA VAL A 47 -15.62 -4.13 -0.62
C VAL A 47 -16.51 -3.16 -1.37
N VAL A 48 -16.57 -1.92 -0.88
CA VAL A 48 -17.22 -0.80 -1.57
C VAL A 48 -16.15 0.17 -2.04
N TYR A 49 -15.96 0.22 -3.36
CA TYR A 49 -15.01 1.14 -3.96
C TYR A 49 -15.61 2.55 -4.11
N VAL A 50 -14.86 3.58 -3.72
CA VAL A 50 -15.27 4.98 -3.77
C VAL A 50 -14.31 5.82 -4.61
N ASN A 51 -14.85 6.80 -5.33
CA ASN A 51 -14.08 7.76 -6.10
C ASN A 51 -13.55 8.85 -5.15
N LEU A 52 -12.23 8.95 -5.00
CA LEU A 52 -11.63 9.91 -4.07
C LEU A 52 -11.50 11.34 -4.62
N LYS A 53 -11.71 11.53 -5.93
CA LYS A 53 -11.75 12.86 -6.57
C LYS A 53 -13.15 13.46 -6.49
N ASN A 54 -14.18 12.64 -6.73
CA ASN A 54 -15.58 13.03 -6.63
C ASN A 54 -16.28 12.14 -5.61
N LYS A 55 -16.06 12.42 -4.32
CA LYS A 55 -16.46 11.55 -3.21
C LYS A 55 -17.98 11.50 -3.03
N PRO A 56 -18.58 10.33 -2.74
CA PRO A 56 -19.95 10.29 -2.28
C PRO A 56 -20.09 10.96 -0.91
N GLU A 57 -21.20 11.67 -0.70
CA GLU A 57 -21.47 12.48 0.49
C GLU A 57 -21.51 11.62 1.76
N TRP A 58 -22.10 10.43 1.67
CA TRP A 58 -22.19 9.48 2.78
C TRP A 58 -20.83 8.95 3.25
N LEU A 59 -19.75 9.08 2.46
CA LEU A 59 -18.41 8.67 2.91
C LEU A 59 -17.97 9.47 4.14
N PHE A 60 -18.39 10.74 4.23
CA PHE A 60 -18.06 11.63 5.34
C PHE A 60 -18.76 11.23 6.65
N GLU A 61 -19.86 10.48 6.57
CA GLU A 61 -20.52 9.87 7.73
C GLU A 61 -19.75 8.66 8.25
N LYS A 62 -19.01 7.95 7.37
CA LYS A 62 -18.17 6.79 7.73
C LYS A 62 -16.79 7.21 8.22
N ASN A 63 -16.27 8.30 7.67
CA ASN A 63 -15.01 8.91 8.07
C ASN A 63 -15.07 10.41 7.76
N SER A 64 -15.01 11.26 8.78
CA SER A 64 -15.12 12.72 8.63
C SER A 64 -14.02 13.34 7.74
N LEU A 65 -12.89 12.66 7.54
CA LEU A 65 -11.83 13.07 6.63
C LEU A 65 -12.11 12.68 5.16
N GLY A 66 -13.15 11.87 4.91
CA GLY A 66 -13.48 11.31 3.61
C GLY A 66 -12.33 10.50 3.01
N LYS A 67 -11.56 9.78 3.84
CA LYS A 67 -10.42 8.96 3.43
C LYS A 67 -10.76 7.47 3.48
N VAL A 68 -9.94 6.68 2.82
CA VAL A 68 -9.96 5.20 2.84
C VAL A 68 -8.58 4.68 3.28
N PRO A 69 -8.48 3.47 3.87
CA PRO A 69 -9.56 2.52 4.13
C PRO A 69 -10.47 2.96 5.29
N VAL A 70 -11.72 2.50 5.25
CA VAL A 70 -12.62 2.48 6.40
C VAL A 70 -13.16 1.06 6.56
N LEU A 71 -13.03 0.49 7.75
CA LEU A 71 -13.59 -0.79 8.13
C LEU A 71 -14.91 -0.54 8.87
N GLN A 72 -16.02 -0.97 8.30
CA GLN A 72 -17.34 -0.91 8.94
C GLN A 72 -17.73 -2.28 9.48
N ILE A 73 -18.11 -2.30 10.76
CA ILE A 73 -18.54 -3.47 11.51
C ILE A 73 -19.84 -3.09 12.22
N ASN A 74 -20.96 -3.59 11.70
CA ASN A 74 -22.29 -3.12 12.08
C ASN A 74 -22.37 -1.57 11.93
N GLU A 75 -22.70 -0.86 13.01
CA GLU A 75 -22.78 0.60 13.05
C GLU A 75 -21.44 1.31 13.32
N HIS A 76 -20.37 0.56 13.60
CA HIS A 76 -19.07 1.13 13.96
C HIS A 76 -18.16 1.25 12.74
N CYS A 77 -17.43 2.37 12.65
CA CYS A 77 -16.43 2.61 11.63
C CYS A 77 -15.04 2.82 12.25
N LEU A 78 -14.05 2.10 11.75
CA LEU A 78 -12.63 2.27 12.06
C LEU A 78 -11.90 2.75 10.81
N PHE A 79 -11.01 3.72 10.96
CA PHE A 79 -10.23 4.28 9.85
C PHE A 79 -8.78 4.49 10.29
N GLU A 80 -7.94 4.87 9.32
CA GLU A 80 -6.47 4.76 9.36
C GLU A 80 -5.97 3.33 9.12
N SER A 81 -5.19 3.15 8.06
CA SER A 81 -4.78 1.82 7.56
C SER A 81 -4.06 0.96 8.60
N LEU A 82 -3.22 1.56 9.45
CA LEU A 82 -2.50 0.80 10.49
C LEU A 82 -3.44 0.38 11.62
N ILE A 83 -4.39 1.24 11.99
CA ILE A 83 -5.39 0.93 13.02
C ILE A 83 -6.31 -0.20 12.55
N THR A 84 -6.78 -0.15 11.31
CA THR A 84 -7.63 -1.22 10.77
C THR A 84 -6.87 -2.54 10.65
N CYS A 85 -5.59 -2.52 10.28
CA CYS A 85 -4.75 -3.73 10.21
C CYS A 85 -4.47 -4.32 11.59
N ASP A 86 -4.11 -3.49 12.58
CA ASP A 86 -3.88 -3.95 13.96
C ASP A 86 -5.16 -4.52 14.58
N TYR A 87 -6.32 -3.86 14.38
CA TYR A 87 -7.61 -4.37 14.84
C TYR A 87 -7.93 -5.75 14.26
N LEU A 88 -7.71 -5.94 12.95
CA LEU A 88 -7.94 -7.24 12.30
C LEU A 88 -7.01 -8.33 12.86
N ASP A 89 -5.76 -8.00 13.18
CA ASP A 89 -4.80 -8.94 13.79
C ASP A 89 -5.15 -9.29 15.24
N GLU A 90 -5.75 -8.36 15.99
CA GLU A 90 -6.22 -8.60 17.35
C GLU A 90 -7.51 -9.43 17.41
N VAL A 91 -8.46 -9.17 16.51
CA VAL A 91 -9.76 -9.90 16.47
C VAL A 91 -9.61 -11.28 15.83
N TYR A 92 -8.72 -11.43 14.86
CA TYR A 92 -8.44 -12.69 14.18
C TYR A 92 -6.97 -13.07 14.44
N PRO A 93 -6.66 -13.66 15.62
CA PRO A 93 -5.29 -13.86 16.06
C PRO A 93 -4.48 -14.85 15.21
N GLU A 94 -5.16 -15.70 14.42
CA GLU A 94 -4.52 -16.74 13.61
C GLU A 94 -4.72 -16.49 12.10
N PRO A 95 -3.64 -16.58 11.29
CA PRO A 95 -2.24 -16.65 11.71
C PRO A 95 -1.76 -15.30 12.27
N PRO A 96 -0.86 -15.26 13.27
CA PRO A 96 -0.36 -14.01 13.83
C PRO A 96 0.55 -13.30 12.82
N LEU A 97 0.31 -12.01 12.57
CA LEU A 97 1.12 -11.22 11.63
C LEU A 97 2.27 -10.48 12.31
N TYR A 98 2.14 -10.17 13.60
CA TYR A 98 3.25 -9.65 14.39
C TYR A 98 3.98 -10.74 15.17
N PRO A 99 5.28 -10.55 15.47
CA PRO A 99 5.98 -11.36 16.46
C PRO A 99 5.32 -11.28 17.83
N ALA A 100 5.22 -12.41 18.53
CA ALA A 100 4.68 -12.46 19.90
C ALA A 100 5.53 -11.66 20.91
N GLN A 101 6.84 -11.50 20.65
CA GLN A 101 7.72 -10.74 21.54
C GLN A 101 7.45 -9.23 21.41
N PRO A 102 7.08 -8.52 22.50
CA PRO A 102 6.69 -7.11 22.43
C PRO A 102 7.76 -6.19 21.83
N LEU A 103 9.04 -6.42 22.16
CA LEU A 103 10.15 -5.63 21.60
C LEU A 103 10.26 -5.79 20.08
N LYS A 104 10.10 -7.00 19.55
CA LYS A 104 10.14 -7.26 18.10
C LYS A 104 8.93 -6.64 17.41
N LYS A 105 7.73 -6.76 17.99
CA LYS A 105 6.53 -6.07 17.50
C LYS A 105 6.72 -4.55 17.45
N ALA A 106 7.36 -3.97 18.47
CA ALA A 106 7.67 -2.54 18.50
C ALA A 106 8.72 -2.15 17.43
N GLN A 107 9.73 -3.00 17.20
CA GLN A 107 10.71 -2.80 16.13
C GLN A 107 10.03 -2.85 14.74
N ASP A 108 9.12 -3.79 14.51
CA ASP A 108 8.35 -3.84 13.26
C ASP A 108 7.54 -2.55 13.04
N ARG A 109 6.84 -2.08 14.07
CA ARG A 109 6.12 -0.79 14.02
C ARG A 109 7.03 0.40 13.75
N MET A 110 8.23 0.41 14.33
CA MET A 110 9.24 1.44 14.05
C MET A 110 9.64 1.44 12.57
N PHE A 111 9.90 0.27 11.97
CA PHE A 111 10.22 0.19 10.54
C PHE A 111 9.03 0.54 9.65
N ILE A 112 7.80 0.21 10.03
CA ILE A 112 6.59 0.68 9.33
C ILE A 112 6.55 2.22 9.28
N GLU A 113 6.91 2.89 10.39
CA GLU A 113 6.96 4.35 10.46
C GLU A 113 8.10 4.93 9.59
N LEU A 114 9.29 4.32 9.62
CA LEU A 114 10.43 4.75 8.80
C LEU A 114 10.13 4.69 7.28
N TRP A 115 9.26 3.77 6.86
CA TRP A 115 8.84 3.66 5.46
C TRP A 115 8.11 4.92 4.95
N SER A 116 7.53 5.74 5.84
CA SER A 116 6.86 7.00 5.48
C SER A 116 7.73 7.94 4.63
N GLN A 117 9.06 7.90 4.83
CA GLN A 117 10.02 8.68 4.04
C GLN A 117 10.06 8.24 2.57
N ILE A 118 10.06 6.93 2.32
CA ILE A 118 9.99 6.35 0.97
C ILE A 118 8.66 6.70 0.33
N SER A 119 7.55 6.53 1.06
CA SER A 119 6.20 6.89 0.60
C SER A 119 6.09 8.35 0.17
N ALA A 120 6.66 9.27 0.96
CA ALA A 120 6.66 10.70 0.64
C ALA A 120 7.54 11.02 -0.58
N ALA A 121 8.69 10.37 -0.72
CA ALA A 121 9.57 10.54 -1.88
C ALA A 121 8.93 10.00 -3.17
N LEU A 122 8.23 8.85 -3.10
CA LEU A 122 7.46 8.33 -4.23
C LEU A 122 6.36 9.30 -4.67
N LEU A 123 5.61 9.86 -3.72
CA LEU A 123 4.57 10.84 -4.02
C LEU A 123 5.16 12.08 -4.74
N LYS A 124 6.28 12.62 -4.23
CA LYS A 124 6.98 13.75 -4.86
C LYS A 124 7.46 13.41 -6.27
N LEU A 125 7.98 12.21 -6.49
CA LEU A 125 8.41 11.75 -7.81
C LEU A 125 7.24 11.73 -8.80
N TYR A 126 6.12 11.13 -8.42
CA TYR A 126 4.94 10.97 -9.28
C TYR A 126 4.34 12.31 -9.70
N PHE A 127 4.41 13.31 -8.82
CA PHE A 127 3.86 14.66 -9.05
C PHE A 127 4.95 15.72 -9.31
N SER A 128 6.15 15.30 -9.71
CA SER A 128 7.28 16.20 -10.01
C SER A 128 7.04 17.12 -11.21
N LYS A 129 6.03 16.87 -12.05
CA LYS A 129 5.67 17.68 -13.23
C LYS A 129 6.87 18.05 -14.12
N LYS A 130 7.79 17.10 -14.31
CA LYS A 130 9.02 17.24 -15.11
C LYS A 130 10.16 18.03 -14.46
N ASP A 131 10.04 18.44 -13.22
CA ASP A 131 11.13 19.08 -12.48
C ASP A 131 12.23 18.05 -12.19
N GLU A 132 13.36 18.19 -12.91
CA GLU A 132 14.50 17.26 -12.81
C GLU A 132 15.17 17.29 -11.45
N GLN A 133 15.16 18.43 -10.75
CA GLN A 133 15.72 18.56 -9.42
C GLN A 133 14.86 17.80 -8.40
N ILE A 134 13.53 17.94 -8.48
CA ILE A 134 12.60 17.18 -7.64
C ILE A 134 12.72 15.68 -7.93
N MET A 135 12.81 15.29 -9.20
CA MET A 135 12.98 13.89 -9.59
C MET A 135 14.27 13.30 -9.01
N LYS A 136 15.41 13.97 -9.23
CA LYS A 136 16.71 13.51 -8.72
C LYS A 136 16.69 13.37 -7.20
N LYS A 137 16.21 14.41 -6.50
CA LYS A 137 16.10 14.37 -5.04
C LYS A 137 15.19 13.24 -4.57
N SER A 138 14.04 13.05 -5.21
CA SER A 138 13.11 11.98 -4.83
C SER A 138 13.74 10.59 -5.03
N CYS A 139 14.50 10.39 -6.12
CA CYS A 139 15.25 9.16 -6.34
C CYS A 139 16.33 8.93 -5.29
N ASP A 140 17.07 9.98 -4.91
CA ASP A 140 18.09 9.93 -3.85
C ASP A 140 17.48 9.61 -2.47
N ASP A 141 16.32 10.20 -2.16
CA ASP A 141 15.56 9.94 -0.93
C ASP A 141 15.01 8.51 -0.91
N ILE A 142 14.47 7.99 -2.03
CA ILE A 142 14.02 6.59 -2.15
C ILE A 142 15.18 5.63 -1.92
N LYS A 143 16.32 5.86 -2.58
CA LYS A 143 17.53 5.03 -2.43
C LYS A 143 18.01 4.99 -0.97
N SER A 144 18.13 6.15 -0.34
CA SER A 144 18.55 6.27 1.06
C SER A 144 17.58 5.59 2.02
N GLY A 145 16.28 5.71 1.75
CA GLY A 145 15.24 5.02 2.52
C GLY A 145 15.36 3.50 2.38
N LEU A 146 15.55 2.99 1.16
CA LEU A 146 15.70 1.55 0.91
C LEU A 146 16.97 0.97 1.55
N ASP A 147 18.07 1.73 1.65
CA ASP A 147 19.29 1.27 2.33
C ASP A 147 19.03 0.88 3.80
N VAL A 148 18.10 1.58 4.46
CA VAL A 148 17.70 1.29 5.85
C VAL A 148 17.03 -0.10 5.93
N PHE A 149 16.16 -0.42 4.96
CA PHE A 149 15.45 -1.70 4.90
C PHE A 149 16.34 -2.83 4.41
N GLU A 150 17.25 -2.57 3.48
CA GLU A 150 18.29 -3.50 3.03
C GLU A 150 19.19 -3.92 4.20
N THR A 151 19.63 -2.95 5.01
CA THR A 151 20.42 -3.19 6.21
C THR A 151 19.65 -4.02 7.23
N GLU A 152 18.38 -3.68 7.48
CA GLU A 152 17.55 -4.41 8.43
C GLU A 152 17.26 -5.84 7.98
N LEU A 153 16.88 -6.06 6.71
CA LEU A 153 16.62 -7.40 6.20
C LEU A 153 17.89 -8.25 6.22
N THR A 154 19.05 -7.66 5.88
CA THR A 154 20.36 -8.31 6.02
C THR A 154 20.64 -8.71 7.46
N LYS A 155 20.36 -7.82 8.42
CA LYS A 155 20.55 -8.08 9.86
C LYS A 155 19.62 -9.17 10.39
N ARG A 156 18.35 -9.20 9.95
CA ARG A 156 17.40 -10.26 10.31
C ARG A 156 17.84 -11.61 9.75
N GLY A 157 18.45 -11.61 8.56
CA GLY A 157 18.97 -12.82 7.92
C GLY A 157 17.88 -13.79 7.47
N THR A 158 16.64 -13.30 7.34
CA THR A 158 15.45 -14.07 7.00
C THR A 158 14.97 -13.75 5.59
N LYS A 159 14.03 -14.56 5.08
CA LYS A 159 13.45 -14.38 3.75
C LYS A 159 12.57 -13.12 3.68
N PHE A 160 11.71 -12.94 4.68
CA PHE A 160 10.85 -11.79 4.88
C PHE A 160 11.22 -11.06 6.16
N PHE A 161 10.73 -9.84 6.35
CA PHE A 161 10.88 -9.17 7.64
C PHE A 161 10.18 -9.98 8.75
N GLY A 162 9.06 -10.64 8.44
CA GLY A 162 8.34 -11.55 9.33
C GLY A 162 9.02 -12.91 9.59
N GLY A 163 10.12 -13.24 8.92
CA GLY A 163 10.81 -14.53 9.04
C GLY A 163 10.72 -15.36 7.76
N ASP A 164 10.20 -16.58 7.87
CA ASP A 164 10.04 -17.50 6.73
C ASP A 164 8.79 -17.21 5.89
N THR A 165 7.82 -16.49 6.47
CA THR A 165 6.60 -16.02 5.82
C THR A 165 6.43 -14.51 6.00
N PRO A 166 5.70 -13.80 5.12
CA PRO A 166 5.41 -12.38 5.30
C PRO A 166 4.70 -12.10 6.63
N GLY A 167 5.17 -11.10 7.36
CA GLY A 167 4.54 -10.58 8.57
C GLY A 167 3.86 -9.23 8.33
N MET A 168 3.43 -8.59 9.42
CA MET A 168 2.75 -7.31 9.35
C MET A 168 3.65 -6.22 8.75
N LEU A 169 4.94 -6.18 9.11
CA LEU A 169 5.87 -5.23 8.51
C LEU A 169 5.93 -5.38 6.98
N ASP A 170 6.05 -6.61 6.47
CA ASP A 170 6.06 -6.89 5.03
C ASP A 170 4.78 -6.37 4.34
N TYR A 171 3.60 -6.73 4.86
CA TYR A 171 2.32 -6.29 4.29
C TYR A 171 2.10 -4.78 4.41
N MET A 172 2.62 -4.14 5.45
CA MET A 172 2.45 -2.70 5.65
C MET A 172 3.36 -1.86 4.75
N ILE A 173 4.43 -2.41 4.20
CA ILE A 173 5.31 -1.69 3.25
C ILE A 173 5.09 -2.11 1.80
N TRP A 174 4.55 -3.31 1.58
CA TRP A 174 4.31 -3.88 0.25
C TRP A 174 3.62 -2.94 -0.74
N PRO A 175 2.54 -2.20 -0.39
CA PRO A 175 1.85 -1.36 -1.36
C PRO A 175 2.77 -0.35 -2.07
N TRP A 176 3.78 0.18 -1.38
CA TRP A 176 4.75 1.07 -2.01
C TRP A 176 5.88 0.31 -2.70
N ALA A 177 6.31 -0.83 -2.15
CA ALA A 177 7.29 -1.69 -2.78
C ALA A 177 6.82 -2.19 -4.17
N GLU A 178 5.56 -2.62 -4.26
CA GLU A 178 4.89 -3.00 -5.51
C GLU A 178 4.96 -1.88 -6.58
N ARG A 179 5.00 -0.63 -6.13
CA ARG A 179 5.03 0.58 -6.96
C ARG A 179 6.45 1.05 -7.28
N LEU A 180 7.48 0.53 -6.62
CA LEU A 180 8.88 0.91 -6.86
C LEU A 180 9.31 0.73 -8.33
N PRO A 181 8.91 -0.31 -9.08
CA PRO A 181 9.29 -0.43 -10.49
C PRO A 181 8.84 0.76 -11.36
N MET A 182 7.77 1.48 -10.97
CA MET A 182 7.39 2.72 -11.66
C MET A 182 8.45 3.82 -11.55
N VAL A 183 9.32 3.78 -10.53
CA VAL A 183 10.42 4.73 -10.38
C VAL A 183 11.35 4.65 -11.58
N GLU A 184 11.72 3.44 -12.01
CA GLU A 184 12.58 3.25 -13.18
C GLU A 184 11.89 3.74 -14.46
N MET A 185 10.58 3.50 -14.60
CA MET A 185 9.80 4.00 -15.74
C MET A 185 9.81 5.54 -15.77
N ILE A 186 9.50 6.20 -14.64
CA ILE A 186 9.39 7.66 -14.55
C ILE A 186 10.76 8.33 -14.64
N ALA A 187 11.80 7.73 -14.05
CA ALA A 187 13.15 8.26 -13.98
C ALA A 187 14.07 7.80 -15.12
N ARG A 188 13.53 7.08 -16.13
CA ARG A 188 14.25 6.60 -17.32
C ARG A 188 15.40 5.65 -17.02
N ASN A 189 15.15 4.64 -16.20
CA ASN A 189 16.12 3.62 -15.82
C ASN A 189 17.39 4.23 -15.20
N ASN A 190 17.23 5.18 -14.27
CA ASN A 190 18.36 5.84 -13.62
C ASN A 190 19.08 4.96 -12.59
N GLY A 191 18.71 3.68 -12.50
CA GLY A 191 19.37 2.70 -11.64
C GLY A 191 19.09 2.99 -10.17
N VAL A 192 17.86 3.33 -9.84
CA VAL A 192 17.42 3.39 -8.44
C VAL A 192 17.41 1.98 -7.85
N LEU A 193 16.86 1.00 -8.55
CA LEU A 193 16.68 -0.38 -8.14
C LEU A 193 17.73 -1.28 -8.80
N THR A 194 18.91 -1.38 -8.19
CA THR A 194 19.99 -2.25 -8.71
C THR A 194 20.29 -3.40 -7.77
N GLN A 195 20.63 -4.56 -8.35
CA GLN A 195 21.01 -5.76 -7.60
C GLN A 195 22.27 -5.54 -6.74
N ASP A 196 23.20 -4.70 -7.21
CA ASP A 196 24.43 -4.39 -6.47
C ASP A 196 24.16 -3.61 -5.17
N ARG A 197 23.13 -2.75 -5.18
CA ARG A 197 22.77 -1.94 -4.01
C ARG A 197 21.74 -2.64 -3.11
N PHE A 198 20.81 -3.38 -3.71
CA PHE A 198 19.68 -3.98 -3.01
C PHE A 198 19.62 -5.51 -3.15
N PRO A 199 20.69 -6.23 -2.76
CA PRO A 199 20.77 -7.68 -2.92
C PRO A 199 19.78 -8.46 -2.05
N LYS A 200 19.17 -7.86 -1.01
CA LYS A 200 18.11 -8.48 -0.20
C LYS A 200 16.72 -7.97 -0.56
N MET A 201 16.55 -6.66 -0.72
CA MET A 201 15.25 -6.06 -1.00
C MET A 201 14.68 -6.50 -2.35
N LEU A 202 15.49 -6.65 -3.39
CA LEU A 202 14.98 -7.10 -4.70
C LEU A 202 14.50 -8.56 -4.68
N PRO A 203 15.25 -9.53 -4.15
CA PRO A 203 14.71 -10.88 -3.91
C PRO A 203 13.48 -10.89 -3.01
N TRP A 204 13.45 -10.09 -1.93
CA TRP A 204 12.27 -9.96 -1.08
C TRP A 204 11.03 -9.49 -1.86
N MET A 205 11.17 -8.55 -2.79
CA MET A 205 10.06 -8.13 -3.65
C MET A 205 9.56 -9.26 -4.54
N VAL A 206 10.47 -10.06 -5.12
CA VAL A 206 10.11 -11.25 -5.92
C VAL A 206 9.40 -12.29 -5.07
N ASP A 207 9.89 -12.52 -3.85
CA ASP A 207 9.28 -13.47 -2.92
C ASP A 207 7.89 -13.02 -2.42
N MET A 208 7.71 -11.72 -2.18
CA MET A 208 6.40 -11.15 -1.84
C MET A 208 5.39 -11.31 -2.97
N MET A 209 5.83 -11.20 -4.24
CA MET A 209 4.96 -11.47 -5.39
C MET A 209 4.42 -12.90 -5.42
N GLU A 210 5.11 -13.83 -4.77
CA GLU A 210 4.69 -15.23 -4.70
C GLU A 210 3.67 -15.51 -3.58
N ASP A 211 3.54 -14.60 -2.61
CA ASP A 211 2.60 -14.72 -1.50
C ASP A 211 1.13 -14.68 -1.95
N ASN A 212 0.30 -15.54 -1.35
CA ASN A 212 -1.10 -15.66 -1.74
C ASN A 212 -1.90 -14.39 -1.46
N ALA A 213 -1.65 -13.70 -0.33
CA ALA A 213 -2.36 -12.47 -0.02
C ALA A 213 -1.99 -11.37 -1.02
N VAL A 214 -0.70 -11.24 -1.35
CA VAL A 214 -0.21 -10.29 -2.35
C VAL A 214 -0.84 -10.53 -3.71
N LYS A 215 -0.86 -11.78 -4.21
CA LYS A 215 -1.45 -12.14 -5.51
C LYS A 215 -2.90 -11.70 -5.66
N THR A 216 -3.68 -11.70 -4.59
CA THR A 216 -5.11 -11.31 -4.64
C THR A 216 -5.34 -9.81 -4.88
N VAL A 217 -4.37 -8.96 -4.52
CA VAL A 217 -4.48 -7.50 -4.59
C VAL A 217 -3.48 -6.86 -5.54
N TYR A 218 -2.51 -7.63 -6.04
CA TYR A 218 -1.44 -7.15 -6.90
C TYR A 218 -1.97 -6.44 -8.13
N LEU A 219 -1.32 -5.31 -8.45
CA LEU A 219 -1.51 -4.61 -9.70
C LEU A 219 -0.14 -4.37 -10.36
N PRO A 220 -0.02 -4.62 -11.67
CA PRO A 220 1.24 -4.43 -12.35
C PRO A 220 1.59 -2.93 -12.45
N PRO A 221 2.89 -2.57 -12.55
CA PRO A 221 3.35 -1.18 -12.61
C PRO A 221 2.62 -0.34 -13.68
N GLU A 222 2.29 -0.92 -14.83
CA GLU A 222 1.58 -0.26 -15.92
C GLU A 222 0.15 0.13 -15.52
N ALA A 223 -0.52 -0.67 -14.69
CA ALA A 223 -1.86 -0.35 -14.20
C ALA A 223 -1.83 0.85 -13.23
N HIS A 224 -0.82 0.89 -12.35
CA HIS A 224 -0.59 2.03 -11.46
C HIS A 224 -0.24 3.29 -12.24
N LEU A 225 0.64 3.18 -13.24
CA LEU A 225 1.04 4.30 -14.09
C LEU A 225 -0.14 4.83 -14.90
N LYS A 226 -0.95 3.94 -15.48
CA LYS A 226 -2.19 4.31 -16.16
C LYS A 226 -3.14 5.04 -15.20
N PHE A 227 -3.27 4.60 -13.96
CA PHE A 227 -4.08 5.33 -12.97
C PHE A 227 -3.50 6.71 -12.65
N LEU A 228 -2.19 6.85 -12.46
CA LEU A 228 -1.53 8.14 -12.21
C LEU A 228 -1.81 9.16 -13.33
N THR A 229 -1.86 8.73 -14.60
CA THR A 229 -2.20 9.63 -15.72
C THR A 229 -3.59 10.25 -15.60
N THR A 230 -4.53 9.57 -14.92
CA THR A 230 -5.89 10.09 -14.68
C THR A 230 -5.94 11.15 -13.57
N LEU A 231 -4.95 11.16 -12.69
CA LEU A 231 -4.83 12.13 -11.59
C LEU A 231 -4.18 13.43 -12.05
N ASP A 232 -3.25 13.36 -13.00
CA ASP A 232 -2.57 14.51 -13.60
C ASP A 232 -2.64 14.42 -15.14
N PRO A 233 -3.81 14.69 -15.75
CA PRO A 233 -4.01 14.50 -17.18
C PRO A 233 -3.08 15.36 -18.03
N ASP A 234 -2.61 16.50 -17.53
CA ASP A 234 -1.73 17.42 -18.26
C ASP A 234 -0.25 16.97 -18.23
N ASN A 235 0.07 15.95 -17.45
CA ASN A 235 1.42 15.39 -17.37
C ASN A 235 1.72 14.50 -18.58
N SER A 236 2.17 15.14 -19.67
CA SER A 236 2.59 14.47 -20.91
C SER A 236 3.69 13.43 -20.72
N ARG A 237 4.48 13.44 -19.63
CA ARG A 237 5.46 12.37 -19.34
C ARG A 237 4.78 11.08 -18.88
N LEU A 238 3.67 11.15 -18.16
CA LEU A 238 2.94 9.94 -17.78
C LEU A 238 2.23 9.31 -18.99
N ARG A 239 1.83 10.13 -19.97
CA ARG A 239 1.15 9.67 -21.20
C ARG A 239 2.05 8.91 -22.16
N SER A 240 3.38 9.10 -22.14
CA SER A 240 4.29 8.39 -23.06
C SER A 240 4.40 6.88 -22.79
N PHE A 241 3.74 6.39 -21.73
CA PHE A 241 3.72 4.98 -21.33
C PHE A 241 2.34 4.33 -21.55
N LEU A 242 1.39 5.05 -22.17
CA LEU A 242 0.09 4.54 -22.62
C LEU A 242 0.17 4.16 -24.11
#